data_AF-A0A0F6W8F6-F1
#
_entry.id   AF-A0A0F6W8F6-F1
#
_cell.length_a   1.000
_cell.length_b   1.000
_cell.length_c   1.000
_cell.angle_alpha   90.00
_cell.angle_beta   90.00
_cell.angle_gamma   90.00
#
_symmetry.space_group_name_H-M   'P 1'
#
loop_
_entity.id
_entity.type
_entity.pdbx_description
1 polymer ?
#
loop_
_entity_poly.entity_id
_entity_poly.type
_entity_poly.pdbx_seq_one_letter_code
_entity_poly.pdbx_strand_id
1 'polypeptide(L)'
;MLEVIAAIAITCVVLTGCAARTRLASSAPPAAQGETRAQLLARARIDLGCERASLVELGPRHVAAAGCGAQREYRNVCEGARACEWITIDDLAIRASFELECPVADLEVVTLGASSRGVVGCGVRATYVLVCQGEGCHWLPSTVHRSAAERHFAPAALVQQ
;
A
#
# COMPACT_ATOMS: atom_id res chain seq x y z
N MET A 1 -89.04 12.39 33.22
CA MET A 1 -88.12 13.55 33.37
C MET A 1 -86.79 13.09 32.79
N LEU A 2 -86.52 13.19 31.49
CA LEU A 2 -86.45 14.36 30.61
C LEU A 2 -85.50 15.45 31.14
N GLU A 3 -84.35 15.57 30.45
CA GLU A 3 -83.41 16.70 30.32
C GLU A 3 -82.56 17.04 31.57
N VAL A 4 -81.27 17.41 31.50
CA VAL A 4 -80.58 18.34 30.58
C VAL A 4 -79.08 18.00 30.51
N ILE A 5 -78.54 18.14 29.30
CA ILE A 5 -77.13 18.09 28.90
C ILE A 5 -76.46 19.45 29.17
N ALA A 6 -75.23 19.46 29.70
CA ALA A 6 -74.15 20.44 29.42
C ALA A 6 -73.00 20.15 30.39
N ALA A 7 -71.71 20.23 30.09
CA ALA A 7 -70.88 20.49 28.92
C ALA A 7 -69.45 20.12 29.42
N ILE A 8 -68.52 19.64 28.60
CA ILE A 8 -67.32 20.38 28.18
C ILE A 8 -66.28 19.30 27.88
N ALA A 9 -65.80 19.25 26.63
CA ALA A 9 -64.39 19.00 26.28
C ALA A 9 -64.29 18.92 24.75
N ILE A 10 -64.45 20.05 24.09
CA ILE A 10 -63.95 20.22 22.72
C ILE A 10 -62.49 20.63 22.87
N THR A 11 -61.58 19.67 22.77
CA THR A 11 -60.18 19.95 22.52
C THR A 11 -59.85 19.45 21.12
N CYS A 12 -60.01 20.36 20.15
CA CYS A 12 -59.47 20.21 18.81
C CYS A 12 -57.93 20.24 18.90
N VAL A 13 -57.28 19.10 18.73
CA VAL A 13 -55.87 19.06 18.28
C VAL A 13 -55.88 18.59 16.83
N VAL A 14 -55.93 19.57 15.93
CA VAL A 14 -55.67 19.39 14.51
C VAL A 14 -54.18 19.65 14.26
N LEU A 15 -53.61 18.86 13.35
CA LEU A 15 -52.34 19.06 12.63
C LEU A 15 -51.06 18.54 13.30
N THR A 16 -50.65 17.33 12.92
CA THR A 16 -49.32 17.14 12.31
C THR A 16 -49.28 15.81 11.56
N GLY A 17 -49.33 15.90 10.23
CA GLY A 17 -49.13 14.77 9.34
C GLY A 17 -47.67 14.32 9.38
N CYS A 18 -47.42 13.11 9.90
CA CYS A 18 -46.20 12.40 9.60
C CYS A 18 -46.38 11.68 8.26
N ALA A 19 -46.11 12.41 7.17
CA ALA A 19 -45.79 11.80 5.90
C ALA A 19 -44.49 11.00 6.09
N ALA A 20 -44.63 9.71 6.38
CA ALA A 20 -43.53 8.76 6.39
C ALA A 20 -42.99 8.64 4.97
N ARG A 21 -42.03 9.50 4.61
CA ARG A 21 -41.15 9.27 3.47
C ARG A 21 -40.38 8.00 3.80
N THR A 22 -40.82 6.88 3.23
CA THR A 22 -39.98 5.69 3.04
C THR A 22 -38.77 6.14 2.24
N ARG A 23 -37.70 6.51 2.94
CA ARG A 23 -36.36 6.47 2.37
C ARG A 23 -36.16 5.00 2.02
N LEU A 24 -36.29 4.67 0.73
CA LEU A 24 -35.65 3.50 0.16
C LEU A 24 -34.17 3.67 0.48
N ALA A 25 -33.75 3.10 1.60
CA ALA A 25 -32.36 2.89 1.90
C ALA A 25 -31.86 1.98 0.78
N SER A 26 -31.17 2.59 -0.19
CA SER A 26 -30.34 1.87 -1.12
C SER A 26 -29.36 1.07 -0.27
N SER A 27 -29.64 -0.21 -0.08
CA SER A 27 -28.70 -1.18 0.44
C SER A 27 -27.67 -1.48 -0.65
N ALA A 28 -26.95 -0.44 -1.08
CA ALA A 28 -25.64 -0.64 -1.63
C ALA A 28 -24.84 -1.36 -0.52
N PRO A 29 -24.32 -2.58 -0.77
CA PRO A 29 -23.44 -3.22 0.19
C PRO A 29 -22.29 -2.24 0.49
N PRO A 30 -21.84 -2.12 1.76
CA PRO A 30 -20.74 -1.23 2.08
C PRO A 30 -19.58 -1.53 1.12
N ALA A 31 -19.07 -0.47 0.48
CA ALA A 31 -17.83 -0.55 -0.28
C ALA A 31 -16.84 -1.33 0.59
N ALA A 32 -16.22 -2.33 -0.02
CA ALA A 32 -15.45 -3.33 0.68
C ALA A 32 -14.49 -2.69 1.69
N GLN A 33 -14.39 -3.28 2.89
CA GLN A 33 -13.69 -2.75 4.08
C GLN A 33 -12.16 -2.75 3.88
N GLY A 34 -11.67 -2.08 2.85
CA GLY A 34 -10.25 -1.81 2.66
C GLY A 34 -9.85 -0.55 3.42
N GLU A 35 -8.66 -0.59 4.01
CA GLU A 35 -8.02 0.59 4.59
C GLU A 35 -7.94 1.72 3.55
N THR A 36 -8.49 2.88 3.90
CA THR A 36 -8.49 4.09 3.06
C THR A 36 -7.09 4.67 2.96
N ARG A 37 -6.85 5.49 1.92
CA ARG A 37 -5.58 6.21 1.76
C ARG A 37 -5.20 7.06 2.98
N ALA A 38 -6.18 7.67 3.63
CA ALA A 38 -5.96 8.49 4.82
C ALA A 38 -5.48 7.64 6.01
N GLN A 39 -6.06 6.44 6.19
CA GLN A 39 -5.62 5.49 7.20
C GLN A 39 -4.20 4.98 6.91
N LEU A 40 -3.90 4.64 5.65
CA LEU A 40 -2.55 4.23 5.24
C LEU A 40 -1.52 5.32 5.53
N LEU A 41 -1.84 6.60 5.24
CA LEU A 41 -0.94 7.71 5.55
C LEU A 41 -0.71 7.85 7.06
N ALA A 42 -1.75 7.69 7.88
CA ALA A 42 -1.61 7.72 9.34
C ALA A 42 -0.68 6.61 9.85
N ARG A 43 -0.85 5.38 9.33
CA ARG A 43 0.05 4.27 9.64
C ARG A 43 1.48 4.54 9.16
N ALA A 44 1.64 5.07 7.95
CA ALA A 44 2.95 5.39 7.40
C ALA A 44 3.72 6.44 8.23
N ARG A 45 3.03 7.42 8.82
CA ARG A 45 3.67 8.37 9.74
C ARG A 45 4.24 7.68 10.97
N ILE A 46 3.52 6.69 11.51
CA ILE A 46 3.96 5.89 12.67
C ILE A 46 5.16 5.02 12.26
N ASP A 47 5.05 4.28 11.16
CA ASP A 47 6.12 3.39 10.67
C ASP A 47 7.43 4.13 10.38
N LEU A 48 7.34 5.38 9.90
CA LEU A 48 8.49 6.23 9.61
C LEU A 48 8.93 7.08 10.82
N GLY A 49 8.14 7.15 11.89
CA GLY A 49 8.34 8.13 12.97
C GLY A 49 8.32 9.58 12.47
N CYS A 50 7.53 9.89 11.43
CA CYS A 50 7.56 11.17 10.73
C CYS A 50 6.16 11.71 10.43
N GLU A 51 5.73 12.75 11.15
CA GLU A 51 4.43 13.42 10.92
C GLU A 51 4.30 14.08 9.53
N ARG A 52 5.43 14.50 8.95
CA ARG A 52 5.49 15.12 7.63
C ARG A 52 5.61 14.09 6.50
N ALA A 53 5.36 12.81 6.77
CA ALA A 53 5.33 11.80 5.72
C ALA A 53 4.24 12.10 4.69
N SER A 54 4.49 11.68 3.45
CA SER A 54 3.57 11.78 2.32
C SER A 54 3.58 10.49 1.52
N LEU A 55 2.46 10.19 0.85
CA LEU A 55 2.33 9.01 -0.02
C LEU A 55 2.56 9.38 -1.48
N VAL A 56 3.39 8.61 -2.16
CA VAL A 56 3.70 8.70 -3.59
C VAL A 56 3.26 7.41 -4.28
N GLU A 57 2.53 7.52 -5.40
CA GLU A 57 2.17 6.36 -6.21
C GLU A 57 3.40 5.85 -6.97
N LEU A 58 3.72 4.57 -6.81
CA LEU A 58 4.79 3.89 -7.55
C LEU A 58 4.23 3.05 -8.69
N GLY A 59 2.95 2.69 -8.61
CA GLY A 59 2.24 1.92 -9.62
C GLY A 59 0.89 1.41 -9.11
N PRO A 60 0.20 0.57 -9.90
CA PRO A 60 -1.08 0.01 -9.48
C PRO A 60 -0.95 -0.72 -8.16
N ARG A 61 -1.72 -0.27 -7.15
CA ARG A 61 -1.74 -0.86 -5.80
C ARG A 61 -0.38 -0.81 -5.08
N HIS A 62 0.54 0.06 -5.49
CA HIS A 62 1.88 0.14 -4.92
C HIS A 62 2.22 1.61 -4.62
N VAL A 63 2.51 1.91 -3.35
CA VAL A 63 2.81 3.27 -2.90
C VAL A 63 4.06 3.29 -2.03
N ALA A 64 4.80 4.39 -2.11
CA ALA A 64 5.86 4.72 -1.16
C ALA A 64 5.36 5.78 -0.19
N ALA A 65 5.74 5.66 1.08
CA ALA A 65 5.72 6.75 2.03
C ALA A 65 7.14 7.29 2.19
N ALA A 66 7.29 8.61 2.16
CA ALA A 66 8.58 9.27 2.38
C ALA A 66 8.43 10.51 3.26
N GLY A 67 9.41 10.73 4.14
CA GLY A 67 9.49 11.90 5.00
C GLY A 67 10.62 11.78 6.03
N CYS A 68 11.16 12.92 6.46
CA CYS A 68 12.18 12.98 7.52
C CYS A 68 13.45 12.12 7.26
N GLY A 69 13.80 11.88 5.98
CA GLY A 69 14.94 11.05 5.61
C GLY A 69 14.68 9.54 5.65
N ALA A 70 13.45 9.12 5.95
CA ALA A 70 13.04 7.72 5.93
C ALA A 70 12.05 7.47 4.78
N GLN A 71 12.02 6.22 4.31
CA GLN A 71 11.08 5.75 3.31
C GLN A 71 10.59 4.33 3.61
N ARG A 72 9.37 4.01 3.16
CA ARG A 72 8.78 2.67 3.27
C ARG A 72 7.80 2.43 2.14
N GLU A 73 7.76 1.22 1.61
CA GLU A 73 6.84 0.86 0.53
C GLU A 73 5.70 -0.04 1.03
N TYR A 74 4.52 0.13 0.44
CA TYR A 74 3.30 -0.61 0.78
C TYR A 74 2.61 -1.12 -0.47
N ARG A 75 2.03 -2.31 -0.39
CA ARG A 75 1.24 -2.88 -1.48
C ARG A 75 -0.15 -3.24 -1.02
N ASN A 76 -1.15 -2.87 -1.83
CA ASN A 76 -2.52 -3.29 -1.61
C ASN A 76 -2.74 -4.67 -2.25
N VAL A 77 -2.77 -5.70 -1.42
CA VAL A 77 -3.03 -7.08 -1.81
C VAL A 77 -4.51 -7.34 -1.61
N CYS A 78 -5.16 -8.00 -2.58
CA CYS A 78 -6.58 -8.31 -2.46
C CYS A 78 -6.85 -9.80 -2.65
N GLU A 79 -7.65 -10.36 -1.76
CA GLU A 79 -8.30 -11.65 -1.92
C GLU A 79 -9.66 -11.44 -2.63
N GLY A 80 -9.74 -11.90 -3.87
CA GLY A 80 -10.89 -11.64 -4.74
C GLY A 80 -11.10 -10.14 -5.01
N ALA A 81 -12.37 -9.75 -5.14
CA ALA A 81 -12.74 -8.39 -5.56
C ALA A 81 -12.95 -7.40 -4.40
N ARG A 82 -12.86 -7.83 -3.14
CA ARG A 82 -13.39 -7.06 -2.00
C ARG A 82 -12.49 -7.02 -0.77
N ALA A 83 -11.81 -8.10 -0.41
CA ALA A 83 -10.92 -8.05 0.76
C ALA A 83 -9.56 -7.53 0.31
N CYS A 84 -9.25 -6.27 0.60
CA CYS A 84 -7.98 -5.64 0.24
C CYS A 84 -7.28 -5.09 1.48
N GLU A 85 -6.01 -5.39 1.63
CA GLU A 85 -5.18 -4.95 2.74
C GLU A 85 -3.90 -4.32 2.21
N TRP A 86 -3.47 -3.22 2.82
CA TRP A 86 -2.14 -2.69 2.59
C TRP A 86 -1.15 -3.45 3.47
N ILE A 87 -0.25 -4.19 2.86
CA ILE A 87 0.87 -4.83 3.55
C ILE A 87 2.14 -4.00 3.37
N THR A 88 2.99 -4.03 4.39
CA THR A 88 4.32 -3.41 4.35
C THR A 88 5.26 -4.30 3.55
N ILE A 89 6.08 -3.69 2.70
CA ILE A 89 7.14 -4.38 1.97
C ILE A 89 8.44 -4.27 2.79
N ASP A 90 9.21 -5.37 2.84
CA ASP A 90 10.52 -5.40 3.48
C ASP A 90 11.45 -4.29 2.94
N ASP A 91 12.27 -3.73 3.83
CA ASP A 91 13.27 -2.72 3.45
C ASP A 91 14.35 -3.35 2.57
N LEU A 92 14.38 -2.93 1.30
CA LEU A 92 15.32 -3.45 0.32
C LEU A 92 16.78 -3.12 0.69
N ALA A 93 17.05 -1.97 1.29
CA ALA A 93 18.42 -1.58 1.64
C ALA A 93 18.97 -2.51 2.74
N ILE A 94 18.15 -2.89 3.72
CA ILE A 94 18.53 -3.86 4.76
C ILE A 94 18.86 -5.21 4.12
N ARG A 95 17.98 -5.74 3.27
CA ARG A 95 18.21 -7.01 2.58
C ARG A 95 19.48 -6.98 1.73
N ALA A 96 19.62 -5.95 0.90
CA ALA A 96 20.76 -5.80 0.01
C ALA A 96 22.07 -5.62 0.78
N SER A 97 22.04 -5.02 1.98
CA SER A 97 23.26 -4.87 2.80
C SER A 97 23.90 -6.20 3.18
N PHE A 98 23.06 -7.18 3.48
CA PHE A 98 23.51 -8.54 3.75
C PHE A 98 23.99 -9.24 2.47
N GLU A 99 23.19 -9.17 1.40
CA GLU A 99 23.50 -9.90 0.14
C GLU A 99 24.72 -9.34 -0.61
N LEU A 100 24.97 -8.04 -0.49
CA LEU A 100 26.05 -7.33 -1.19
C LEU A 100 27.27 -7.07 -0.30
N GLU A 101 27.21 -7.47 0.97
CA GLU A 101 28.25 -7.20 1.98
C GLU A 101 28.63 -5.70 2.05
N CYS A 102 27.63 -4.83 1.94
CA CYS A 102 27.80 -3.38 1.88
C CYS A 102 26.92 -2.70 2.94
N PRO A 103 27.45 -1.81 3.80
CA PRO A 103 26.66 -1.15 4.83
C PRO A 103 25.45 -0.40 4.26
N VAL A 104 24.30 -0.43 4.96
CA VAL A 104 23.08 0.27 4.54
C VAL A 104 23.32 1.74 4.23
N ALA A 105 24.20 2.40 4.99
CA ALA A 105 24.54 3.82 4.79
C ALA A 105 25.30 4.11 3.48
N ASP A 106 25.95 3.09 2.90
CA ASP A 106 26.70 3.18 1.65
C ASP A 106 25.92 2.63 0.45
N LEU A 107 24.65 2.24 0.67
CA LEU A 107 23.74 1.74 -0.36
C LEU A 107 22.72 2.81 -0.78
N GLU A 108 22.53 2.93 -2.07
CA GLU A 108 21.47 3.73 -2.68
C GLU A 108 20.48 2.81 -3.39
N VAL A 109 19.19 2.93 -3.04
CA VAL A 109 18.08 2.24 -3.71
C VAL A 109 17.49 3.16 -4.78
N VAL A 110 17.48 2.68 -6.02
CA VAL A 110 17.00 3.42 -7.19
C VAL A 110 15.73 2.77 -7.73
N THR A 111 14.72 3.59 -8.04
CA THR A 111 13.49 3.09 -8.69
C THR A 111 13.74 2.84 -10.17
N LEU A 112 13.57 1.59 -10.62
CA LEU A 112 13.70 1.19 -12.04
C LEU A 112 12.34 1.01 -12.72
N GLY A 113 11.29 0.76 -11.95
CA GLY A 113 9.94 0.55 -12.45
C GLY A 113 8.95 0.25 -11.32
N ALA A 114 7.71 -0.08 -11.68
CA ALA A 114 6.62 -0.26 -10.72
C ALA A 114 6.87 -1.40 -9.71
N SER A 115 7.59 -2.45 -10.13
CA SER A 115 7.93 -3.62 -9.30
C SER A 115 9.42 -3.95 -9.38
N SER A 116 10.27 -2.99 -9.75
CA SER A 116 11.71 -3.20 -9.88
C SER A 116 12.52 -2.09 -9.24
N ARG A 117 13.60 -2.49 -8.57
CA ARG A 117 14.55 -1.61 -7.90
C ARG A 117 15.97 -1.98 -8.29
N GLY A 118 16.81 -0.97 -8.40
CA GLY A 118 18.26 -1.13 -8.44
C GLY A 118 18.82 -0.82 -7.07
N VAL A 119 19.92 -1.47 -6.70
CA VAL A 119 20.71 -1.12 -5.53
C VAL A 119 22.15 -0.96 -5.98
N VAL A 120 22.78 0.15 -5.60
CA VAL A 120 24.18 0.46 -5.92
C VAL A 120 24.92 0.91 -4.65
N GLY A 121 26.20 0.57 -4.53
CA GLY A 121 27.04 0.94 -3.40
C GLY A 121 28.27 0.05 -3.29
N CYS A 122 29.32 0.49 -2.58
CA CYS A 122 30.56 -0.28 -2.39
C CYS A 122 31.21 -0.85 -3.68
N GLY A 123 30.99 -0.22 -4.84
CA GLY A 123 31.48 -0.72 -6.14
C GLY A 123 30.69 -1.88 -6.75
N VAL A 124 29.58 -2.28 -6.12
CA VAL A 124 28.68 -3.34 -6.60
C VAL A 124 27.31 -2.78 -6.97
N ARG A 125 26.57 -3.57 -7.76
CA ARG A 125 25.18 -3.27 -8.11
C ARG A 125 24.35 -4.54 -8.24
N ALA A 126 23.10 -4.46 -7.85
CA ALA A 126 22.11 -5.51 -8.04
C ALA A 126 20.76 -4.92 -8.44
N THR A 127 19.92 -5.77 -9.02
CA THR A 127 18.55 -5.44 -9.36
C THR A 127 17.61 -6.42 -8.69
N TYR A 128 16.46 -5.93 -8.26
CA TYR A 128 15.47 -6.68 -7.50
C TYR A 128 14.09 -6.53 -8.13
N VAL A 129 13.29 -7.57 -8.01
CA VAL A 129 11.88 -7.60 -8.42
C VAL A 129 11.00 -7.86 -7.21
N LEU A 130 9.90 -7.12 -7.11
CA LEU A 130 8.90 -7.33 -6.06
C LEU A 130 8.01 -8.50 -6.46
N VAL A 131 7.98 -9.54 -5.62
CA VAL A 131 7.12 -10.70 -5.79
C VAL A 131 6.16 -10.79 -4.61
N CYS A 132 4.87 -10.89 -4.89
CA CYS A 132 3.84 -11.01 -3.88
C CYS A 132 3.11 -12.34 -4.03
N GLN A 133 3.14 -13.15 -2.99
CA GLN A 133 2.51 -14.47 -2.93
C GLN A 133 1.95 -14.72 -1.53
N GLY A 134 0.77 -15.32 -1.46
CA GLY A 134 0.09 -15.58 -0.18
C GLY A 134 -0.07 -14.28 0.63
N GLU A 135 0.47 -14.29 1.85
CA GLU A 135 0.32 -13.21 2.84
C GLU A 135 1.39 -12.10 2.74
N GLY A 136 2.33 -12.18 1.79
CA GLY A 136 3.51 -11.30 1.78
C GLY A 136 3.95 -10.79 0.41
N CYS A 137 4.73 -9.70 0.45
CA CYS A 137 5.47 -9.16 -0.69
C CYS A 137 6.95 -9.07 -0.32
N HIS A 138 7.81 -9.67 -1.14
CA HIS A 138 9.24 -9.72 -0.90
C HIS A 138 10.02 -9.28 -2.14
N TRP A 139 11.12 -8.58 -1.91
CA TRP A 139 12.11 -8.32 -2.95
C TRP A 139 12.92 -9.57 -3.22
N LEU A 140 12.98 -10.02 -4.47
CA LEU A 140 13.87 -11.10 -4.88
C LEU A 140 14.94 -10.53 -5.80
N PRO A 141 16.22 -10.96 -5.66
CA PRO A 141 17.23 -10.64 -6.65
C PRO A 141 16.71 -11.01 -8.03
N SER A 142 16.71 -10.06 -8.95
CA SER A 142 16.43 -10.38 -10.34
C SER A 142 17.60 -11.22 -10.83
N THR A 143 17.38 -12.50 -11.07
CA THR A 143 18.31 -13.27 -11.88
C THR A 143 18.19 -12.72 -13.30
N VAL A 144 18.94 -11.67 -13.60
CA VAL A 144 19.36 -11.50 -14.98
C VAL A 144 20.20 -12.74 -15.23
N HIS A 145 19.66 -13.73 -15.97
CA HIS A 145 20.50 -14.72 -16.62
C HIS A 145 21.66 -13.92 -17.19
N ARG A 146 22.89 -14.08 -16.66
CA ARG A 146 24.09 -13.45 -17.23
C ARG A 146 23.95 -13.62 -18.73
N SER A 147 23.67 -12.53 -19.44
CA SER A 147 23.61 -12.59 -20.89
C SER A 147 25.00 -13.08 -21.29
N ALA A 148 25.05 -14.01 -22.24
CA ALA A 148 26.27 -14.70 -22.64
C ALA A 148 27.43 -13.77 -23.11
N ALA A 149 27.23 -12.45 -23.07
CA ALA A 149 28.17 -11.41 -23.44
C ALA A 149 29.37 -11.26 -22.48
N GLU A 150 29.26 -11.62 -21.19
CA GLU A 150 30.41 -11.54 -20.27
C GLU A 150 31.28 -12.80 -20.22
N ARG A 151 30.93 -13.86 -20.97
CA ARG A 151 31.79 -15.07 -21.09
C ARG A 151 32.93 -14.91 -22.11
N HIS A 152 33.04 -13.75 -22.76
CA HIS A 152 34.04 -13.52 -23.83
C HIS A 152 35.28 -12.73 -23.40
N PHE A 153 35.43 -12.38 -22.11
CA PHE A 153 36.67 -11.75 -21.62
C PHE A 153 37.44 -12.68 -20.69
N ALA A 154 37.80 -13.86 -21.21
CA ALA A 154 39.00 -14.54 -20.73
C ALA A 154 40.19 -13.93 -21.49
N PRO A 155 41.19 -13.31 -20.84
CA PRO A 155 42.42 -12.96 -21.54
C PRO A 155 43.04 -14.25 -22.07
N ALA A 156 43.38 -14.26 -23.36
CA ALA A 156 44.07 -15.37 -23.98
C ALA A 156 45.34 -15.69 -23.18
N ALA A 157 45.38 -16.87 -22.56
CA ALA A 157 46.59 -17.40 -22.00
C ALA A 157 47.65 -17.47 -23.11
N LEU A 158 48.80 -16.87 -22.87
CA LEU A 158 50.01 -16.96 -23.68
C LEU A 158 50.28 -18.43 -24.05
N VAL A 159 50.18 -18.73 -25.35
CA VAL A 159 50.74 -19.95 -25.93
C VAL A 159 52.26 -19.78 -25.96
N GLN A 160 52.97 -20.60 -25.21
CA GLN A 160 54.39 -20.88 -25.43
C GLN A 160 54.56 -22.39 -25.59
N GLN A 161 54.83 -22.82 -26.83
CA GLN A 161 55.62 -24.00 -27.17
C GLN A 161 56.46 -23.67 -28.40
#